data_AF-A0A2V6FB91-F1
#
_entry.id   AF-A0A2V6FB91-F1
#
_cell.length_a   1.000
_cell.length_b   1.000
_cell.length_c   1.000
_cell.angle_alpha   90.00
_cell.angle_beta   90.00
_cell.angle_gamma   90.00
#
_symmetry.space_group_name_H-M   'P 1'
#
loop_
_entity.id
_entity.type
_entity.pdbx_description
1 polymer ?
#
loop_
_entity_poly.entity_id
_entity_poly.type
_entity_poly.pdbx_seq_one_letter_code
_entity_poly.pdbx_strand_id
1 'polypeptide(L)'
;MARIQPVLNTSASVQHAVLSLSLVNQWIGELRAIPYSFSMGWKTPNEIAHAPAADCKGKAVALYQRMRENGARNLRLVIGKRTPVSRSTHTWVEWTSASVTFILDPTINWAAQAVNEIPENSYVPYYAYAGNRRYRAAAATSLYARL
;
A
#
# COMPACT_ATOMS: atom_id res chain seq x y z
N MET A 1 13.11 1.17 -6.76
CA MET A 1 12.85 0.15 -5.73
C MET A 1 13.98 0.01 -4.72
N ALA A 2 15.27 0.05 -5.10
CA ALA A 2 16.41 -0.12 -4.17
C ALA A 2 16.28 0.71 -2.87
N ARG A 3 15.87 1.98 -2.96
CA ARG A 3 15.68 2.87 -1.79
C ARG A 3 14.69 2.38 -0.73
N ILE A 4 13.69 1.59 -1.13
CA ILE A 4 12.66 1.07 -0.23
C ILE A 4 12.78 -0.44 0.00
N GLN A 5 13.81 -1.07 -0.58
CA GLN A 5 14.07 -2.49 -0.40
C GLN A 5 14.26 -2.88 1.07
N PRO A 6 14.96 -2.08 1.92
CA PRO A 6 15.02 -2.36 3.36
C PRO A 6 13.63 -2.44 3.98
N VAL A 7 12.75 -1.49 3.66
CA VAL A 7 11.36 -1.43 4.17
C VAL A 7 10.55 -2.65 3.75
N LEU A 8 10.67 -3.07 2.49
CA LEU A 8 9.96 -4.25 1.99
C LEU A 8 10.41 -5.51 2.73
N ASN A 9 11.72 -5.61 3.01
CA ASN A 9 12.35 -6.78 3.62
C ASN A 9 12.27 -6.82 5.15
N THR A 10 11.94 -5.71 5.83
CA THR A 10 11.80 -5.66 7.29
C THR A 10 10.85 -6.73 7.79
N SER A 11 11.34 -7.70 8.58
CA SER A 11 10.51 -8.73 9.21
C SER A 11 9.36 -8.11 10.01
N ALA A 12 8.18 -8.72 9.96
CA ALA A 12 7.10 -8.31 10.84
C ALA A 12 7.51 -8.52 12.30
N SER A 13 7.11 -7.62 13.19
CA SER A 13 7.33 -7.78 14.63
C SER A 13 6.78 -9.13 15.12
N VAL A 14 7.49 -9.76 16.06
CA VAL A 14 7.13 -11.07 16.64
C VAL A 14 5.91 -10.96 17.56
N GLN A 15 5.53 -9.74 17.97
CA GLN A 15 4.33 -9.52 18.76
C GLN A 15 3.09 -9.92 17.93
N HIS A 16 2.38 -10.95 18.40
CA HIS A 16 1.13 -11.46 17.82
C HIS A 16 -0.06 -10.53 18.09
N ALA A 17 0.07 -9.24 17.81
CA ALA A 17 -1.04 -8.31 17.87
C ALA A 17 -1.86 -8.46 16.58
N VAL A 18 -3.15 -8.84 16.72
CA VAL A 18 -4.10 -8.71 15.62
C VAL A 18 -4.33 -7.23 15.40
N LEU A 19 -3.85 -6.70 14.28
CA LEU A 19 -4.09 -5.32 13.88
C LEU A 19 -5.58 -5.10 13.65
N SER A 20 -6.15 -4.11 14.33
CA SER A 20 -7.53 -3.70 14.13
C SER A 20 -7.65 -2.79 12.91
N LEU A 21 -8.78 -2.89 12.20
CA LEU A 21 -9.09 -1.98 11.09
C LEU A 21 -9.15 -0.52 11.53
N SER A 22 -9.59 -0.24 12.77
CA SER A 22 -9.64 1.13 13.30
C SER A 22 -8.25 1.76 13.36
N LEU A 23 -7.23 1.01 13.82
CA LEU A 23 -5.86 1.50 13.89
C LEU A 23 -5.28 1.71 12.48
N VAL A 24 -5.55 0.78 11.55
CA VAL A 24 -5.14 0.93 10.15
C VAL A 24 -5.79 2.16 9.50
N ASN A 25 -7.08 2.39 9.76
CA ASN A 25 -7.81 3.55 9.25
C ASN A 25 -7.27 4.86 9.82
N GLN A 26 -6.89 4.89 11.10
CA GLN A 26 -6.20 6.03 11.68
C GLN A 26 -4.92 6.37 10.91
N TRP A 27 -4.07 5.37 10.64
CA TRP A 27 -2.82 5.59 9.88
C TRP A 27 -3.06 6.00 8.43
N ILE A 28 -4.11 5.47 7.79
CA ILE A 28 -4.55 5.93 6.45
C ILE A 28 -4.91 7.42 6.51
N GLY A 29 -5.69 7.84 7.51
CA GLY A 29 -6.07 9.24 7.72
C GLY A 29 -4.87 10.17 7.96
N GLU A 30 -3.93 9.77 8.82
CA GLU A 30 -2.70 10.52 9.11
C GLU A 30 -1.85 10.73 7.85
N LEU A 31 -1.61 9.66 7.08
CA LEU A 31 -0.84 9.75 5.84
C LEU A 31 -1.60 10.51 4.74
N ARG A 32 -2.93 10.43 4.73
CA ARG A 32 -3.78 11.19 3.81
C ARG A 32 -3.68 12.69 4.07
N ALA A 33 -3.61 13.11 5.34
CA ALA A 33 -3.51 14.51 5.73
C ALA A 33 -2.22 15.19 5.22
N ILE A 34 -1.17 14.44 4.92
CA ILE A 34 0.05 14.97 4.29
C ILE A 34 -0.29 15.51 2.88
N PRO A 35 0.01 16.76 2.52
CA PRO A 35 -0.24 17.30 1.18
C PRO A 35 0.38 16.45 0.06
N TYR A 36 -0.27 16.40 -1.10
CA TYR A 36 0.24 15.65 -2.25
C TYR A 36 1.26 16.48 -3.04
N SER A 37 2.43 15.89 -3.29
CA SER A 37 3.42 16.43 -4.24
C SER A 37 4.17 15.29 -4.91
N PHE A 38 4.08 15.23 -6.24
CA PHE A 38 4.69 14.17 -7.04
C PHE A 38 6.21 14.23 -6.99
N SER A 39 6.84 13.06 -6.86
CA SER A 39 8.29 12.91 -7.02
C SER A 39 8.63 11.74 -7.95
N MET A 40 9.71 11.91 -8.74
CA MET A 40 10.19 10.84 -9.63
C MET A 40 10.75 9.64 -8.84
N GLY A 41 11.43 9.92 -7.73
CA GLY A 41 12.06 8.92 -6.88
C GLY A 41 11.13 8.28 -5.87
N TRP A 42 11.59 7.17 -5.29
CA TRP A 42 10.98 6.61 -4.07
C TRP A 42 11.57 7.32 -2.85
N LYS A 43 10.73 7.87 -1.99
CA LYS A 43 11.12 8.38 -0.66
C LYS A 43 10.98 7.28 0.39
N THR A 44 11.88 7.26 1.35
CA THR A 44 11.82 6.38 2.53
C THR A 44 10.78 6.88 3.54
N PRO A 45 10.25 6.04 4.43
CA PRO A 45 9.31 6.48 5.46
C PRO A 45 9.89 7.57 6.38
N ASN A 46 11.19 7.53 6.68
CA ASN A 46 11.85 8.60 7.42
C ASN A 46 11.81 9.94 6.66
N GLU A 47 12.03 9.94 5.34
CA GLU A 47 11.89 11.15 4.53
C GLU A 47 10.43 11.63 4.49
N ILE A 48 9.44 10.73 4.47
CA ILE A 48 8.03 11.10 4.48
C ILE A 48 7.63 11.73 5.82
N ALA A 49 8.13 11.21 6.95
CA ALA A 49 7.83 11.74 8.28
C ALA A 49 8.27 13.21 8.47
N HIS A 50 9.28 13.66 7.72
CA HIS A 50 9.83 15.01 7.83
C HIS A 50 9.51 15.89 6.61
N ALA A 51 8.81 15.36 5.60
CA ALA A 51 8.50 16.10 4.39
C ALA A 51 7.19 16.89 4.53
N PRO A 52 7.12 18.12 4.00
CA PRO A 52 5.86 18.89 3.97
C PRO A 52 4.82 18.30 3.00
N ALA A 53 5.23 17.39 2.11
CA ALA A 53 4.37 16.76 1.13
C ALA A 53 4.91 15.39 0.67
N ALA A 54 4.01 14.51 0.25
CA ALA A 54 4.30 13.15 -0.18
C ALA A 54 3.39 12.69 -1.34
N ASP A 55 3.91 11.86 -2.23
CA ASP A 55 3.12 11.22 -3.28
C ASP A 55 2.60 9.84 -2.88
N CYS A 56 1.88 9.18 -3.80
CA CYS A 56 1.29 7.86 -3.56
C CYS A 56 2.32 6.78 -3.22
N LYS A 57 3.52 6.86 -3.80
CA LYS A 57 4.62 5.93 -3.52
C LYS A 57 5.07 6.09 -2.07
N GLY A 58 5.38 7.33 -1.68
CA GLY A 58 5.85 7.65 -0.34
C GLY A 58 4.85 7.25 0.74
N LYS A 59 3.58 7.66 0.57
CA LYS A 59 2.52 7.36 1.54
C LYS A 59 2.27 5.86 1.68
N ALA A 60 2.22 5.11 0.58
CA ALA A 60 2.02 3.66 0.61
C ALA A 60 3.19 2.92 1.30
N VAL A 61 4.44 3.35 1.06
CA VAL A 61 5.62 2.75 1.70
C VAL A 61 5.64 3.05 3.20
N ALA A 62 5.28 4.27 3.61
CA ALA A 62 5.16 4.63 5.02
C ALA A 62 4.09 3.78 5.72
N LEU A 63 2.92 3.59 5.09
CA LEU A 63 1.88 2.71 5.62
C LEU A 63 2.36 1.26 5.74
N TYR A 64 2.98 0.73 4.68
CA TYR A 64 3.53 -0.62 4.67
C TYR A 64 4.53 -0.84 5.80
N GLN A 65 5.48 0.08 6.00
CA GLN A 65 6.45 -0.02 7.10
C GLN A 65 5.75 -0.05 8.45
N ARG A 66 4.88 0.93 8.70
CA ARG A 66 4.19 1.07 9.99
C ARG A 66 3.36 -0.18 10.30
N MET A 67 2.67 -0.74 9.32
CA MET A 67 1.93 -1.98 9.50
C MET A 67 2.86 -3.18 9.82
N ARG A 68 3.98 -3.33 9.11
CA ARG A 68 4.96 -4.41 9.37
C ARG A 68 5.56 -4.32 10.77
N GLU A 69 5.95 -3.13 11.19
CA GLU A 69 6.50 -2.85 12.53
C GLU A 69 5.49 -3.20 13.63
N ASN A 70 4.19 -3.12 13.33
CA ASN A 70 3.11 -3.49 14.24
C ASN A 70 2.56 -4.92 13.99
N GLY A 71 3.36 -5.80 13.37
CA GLY A 71 3.06 -7.23 13.27
C GLY A 71 2.18 -7.65 12.08
N ALA A 72 1.83 -6.74 11.18
CA ALA A 72 1.05 -7.09 9.99
C ALA A 72 1.78 -8.13 9.13
N ARG A 73 1.04 -9.19 8.80
CA ARG A 73 1.43 -10.19 7.80
C ARG A 73 0.58 -10.03 6.55
N ASN A 74 0.91 -10.78 5.50
CA ASN A 74 0.16 -10.79 4.23
C ASN A 74 -0.02 -9.38 3.61
N LEU A 75 1.02 -8.56 3.71
CA LEU A 75 1.08 -7.25 3.08
C LEU A 75 1.72 -7.33 1.71
N ARG A 76 1.19 -6.53 0.79
CA ARG A 76 1.79 -6.30 -0.52
C ARG A 76 1.80 -4.81 -0.83
N LEU A 77 2.95 -4.29 -1.24
CA LEU A 77 3.01 -2.97 -1.88
C LEU A 77 2.69 -3.15 -3.36
N VAL A 78 1.69 -2.45 -3.87
CA VAL A 78 1.19 -2.63 -5.23
C VAL A 78 1.41 -1.37 -6.05
N ILE A 79 1.86 -1.57 -7.30
CA ILE A 79 1.97 -0.53 -8.31
C ILE A 79 1.01 -0.91 -9.44
N GLY A 80 0.18 0.03 -9.85
CA GLY A 80 -0.83 -0.21 -10.89
C GLY A 80 -1.47 1.09 -11.35
N LYS A 81 -2.77 1.07 -11.61
CA LYS A 81 -3.58 2.25 -11.94
C LYS A 81 -4.86 2.29 -11.12
N ARG A 82 -5.38 3.50 -10.86
CA ARG A 82 -6.65 3.64 -10.14
C ARG A 82 -7.84 3.13 -10.95
N THR A 83 -7.80 3.32 -12.26
CA THR A 83 -8.73 2.76 -13.27
C THR A 83 -7.96 2.47 -14.57
N PRO A 84 -8.47 1.64 -15.50
CA PRO A 84 -7.82 1.36 -16.78
C PRO A 84 -7.43 2.61 -17.58
N VAL A 85 -8.29 3.65 -17.54
CA VAL A 85 -8.12 4.91 -18.27
C VAL A 85 -7.25 5.94 -17.54
N SER A 86 -6.78 5.65 -16.32
CA SER A 86 -5.89 6.55 -15.59
C SER A 86 -4.59 6.78 -16.37
N ARG A 87 -4.18 8.04 -16.53
CA ARG A 87 -2.96 8.43 -17.28
C ARG A 87 -1.67 8.10 -16.52
N SER A 88 -1.73 8.13 -15.19
CA SER A 88 -0.58 7.90 -14.31
C SER A 88 -0.73 6.60 -13.55
N THR A 89 0.41 6.03 -13.17
CA THR A 89 0.46 4.91 -12.23
C THR A 89 0.14 5.38 -10.81
N HIS A 90 -0.33 4.45 -9.99
CA HIS A 90 -0.69 4.65 -8.60
C HIS A 90 -0.06 3.56 -7.73
N THR A 91 0.16 3.88 -6.46
CA THR A 91 0.73 2.93 -5.49
C THR A 91 -0.15 2.87 -4.25
N TRP A 92 -0.46 1.65 -3.80
CA TRP A 92 -1.26 1.36 -2.61
C TRP A 92 -0.72 0.12 -1.89
N VAL A 93 -1.31 -0.21 -0.75
CA VAL A 93 -1.02 -1.44 -0.01
C VAL A 93 -2.24 -2.37 -0.09
N GLU A 94 -2.01 -3.65 -0.34
CA GLU A 94 -2.98 -4.72 -0.11
C GLU A 94 -2.65 -5.41 1.21
N TRP A 95 -3.68 -5.71 2.01
CA TRP A 95 -3.54 -6.44 3.26
C TRP A 95 -4.64 -7.49 3.40
N THR A 96 -4.26 -8.75 3.62
CA THR A 96 -5.23 -9.82 3.89
C THR A 96 -5.24 -10.17 5.37
N SER A 97 -6.40 -9.98 6.01
CA SER A 97 -6.66 -10.30 7.41
C SER A 97 -8.00 -11.01 7.56
N ALA A 98 -8.05 -12.07 8.38
CA ALA A 98 -9.25 -12.88 8.60
C ALA A 98 -9.98 -13.28 7.28
N SER A 99 -9.20 -13.69 6.26
CA SER A 99 -9.69 -14.07 4.92
C SER A 99 -10.30 -12.93 4.08
N VAL A 100 -10.25 -11.69 4.55
CA VAL A 100 -10.66 -10.50 3.80
C VAL A 100 -9.42 -9.76 3.32
N THR A 101 -9.37 -9.43 2.03
CA THR A 101 -8.34 -8.56 1.47
C THR A 101 -8.86 -7.14 1.40
N PHE A 102 -8.04 -6.21 1.87
CA PHE A 102 -8.32 -4.78 1.87
C PHE A 102 -7.36 -4.04 0.93
N ILE A 103 -7.89 -3.05 0.21
CA ILE A 103 -7.12 -2.01 -0.43
C ILE A 103 -6.93 -0.87 0.56
N LEU A 104 -5.68 -0.54 0.84
CA LEU A 104 -5.26 0.53 1.72
C LEU A 104 -4.56 1.61 0.88
N ASP A 105 -5.30 2.68 0.61
CA ASP A 105 -4.83 3.78 -0.22
C ASP A 105 -4.79 5.08 0.58
N PRO A 106 -3.66 5.40 1.24
CA PRO A 106 -3.51 6.63 2.02
C PRO A 106 -3.43 7.89 1.16
N THR A 107 -3.58 7.79 -0.16
CA THR A 107 -3.62 8.95 -1.07
C THR A 107 -5.05 9.32 -1.45
N ILE A 108 -5.92 8.34 -1.65
CA ILE A 108 -7.28 8.54 -2.18
C ILE A 108 -8.36 8.26 -1.14
N ASN A 109 -8.16 7.28 -0.27
CA ASN A 109 -9.19 6.80 0.66
C ASN A 109 -8.95 7.31 2.08
N TRP A 110 -10.04 7.50 2.83
CA TRP A 110 -9.98 7.78 4.28
C TRP A 110 -9.94 6.51 5.14
N ALA A 111 -10.27 5.36 4.55
CA ALA A 111 -10.33 4.08 5.25
C ALA A 111 -9.95 2.92 4.31
N ALA A 112 -9.62 1.78 4.90
CA ALA A 112 -9.50 0.50 4.23
C ALA A 112 -10.80 0.14 3.52
N GLN A 113 -10.70 -0.38 2.29
CA GLN A 113 -11.86 -0.86 1.54
C GLN A 113 -11.70 -2.35 1.29
N ALA A 114 -12.71 -3.15 1.59
CA ALA A 114 -12.66 -4.57 1.26
C ALA A 114 -12.76 -4.75 -0.26
N VAL A 115 -11.98 -5.67 -0.84
CA VAL A 115 -11.89 -5.82 -2.30
C VAL A 115 -13.23 -6.15 -2.96
N ASN A 116 -14.16 -6.76 -2.23
CA ASN A 116 -15.51 -7.10 -2.70
C ASN A 116 -16.48 -5.91 -2.71
N GLU A 117 -16.14 -4.80 -2.04
CA GLU A 117 -16.93 -3.56 -2.01
C GLU A 117 -16.46 -2.55 -3.07
N ILE A 118 -15.33 -2.84 -3.71
CA ILE A 118 -14.70 -1.96 -4.69
C ILE A 118 -15.29 -2.27 -6.07
N PRO A 119 -15.74 -1.25 -6.84
CA PRO A 119 -16.26 -1.46 -8.18
C PRO A 119 -15.25 -2.18 -9.08
N GLU A 120 -15.76 -2.99 -10.00
CA GLU A 120 -14.95 -3.57 -11.06
C GLU A 120 -14.14 -2.48 -11.80
N ASN A 121 -12.96 -2.84 -12.31
CA ASN A 121 -12.03 -1.92 -12.97
C ASN A 121 -11.51 -0.76 -12.08
N SER A 122 -11.60 -0.89 -10.76
CA SER A 122 -10.85 -0.06 -9.81
C SER A 122 -9.59 -0.78 -9.33
N TYR A 123 -8.52 -0.03 -9.08
CA TYR A 123 -7.25 -0.55 -8.53
C TYR A 123 -6.66 -1.69 -9.36
N VAL A 124 -6.33 -1.41 -10.62
CA VAL A 124 -5.78 -2.39 -11.57
C VAL A 124 -4.28 -2.60 -11.29
N PRO A 125 -3.85 -3.77 -10.77
CA PRO A 125 -2.47 -4.01 -10.39
C PRO A 125 -1.60 -4.31 -11.62
N TYR A 126 -0.35 -3.84 -11.62
CA TYR A 126 0.69 -4.25 -12.57
C TYR A 126 1.76 -5.09 -11.89
N TYR A 127 2.21 -4.64 -10.72
CA TYR A 127 3.21 -5.31 -9.92
C TYR A 127 2.82 -5.29 -8.44
N ALA A 128 3.08 -6.39 -7.75
CA ALA A 128 2.96 -6.50 -6.30
C ALA A 128 4.28 -6.95 -5.68
N TYR A 129 4.61 -6.40 -4.53
CA TYR A 129 5.85 -6.70 -3.80
C TYR A 129 5.50 -7.19 -2.41
N ALA A 130 5.95 -8.39 -2.07
CA ALA A 130 5.80 -8.98 -0.74
C ALA A 130 7.18 -9.40 -0.24
N GLY A 131 7.77 -8.61 0.66
CA GLY A 131 9.17 -8.85 1.02
C GLY A 131 10.11 -8.62 -0.17
N ASN A 132 11.02 -9.57 -0.35
CA ASN A 132 11.95 -9.62 -1.47
C ASN A 132 11.33 -10.17 -2.77
N ARG A 133 10.06 -10.58 -2.75
CA ARG A 133 9.39 -11.18 -3.92
C ARG A 133 8.63 -10.13 -4.70
N ARG A 134 8.80 -10.17 -6.02
CA ARG A 134 8.05 -9.36 -6.99
C ARG A 134 7.13 -10.26 -7.81
N TYR A 135 5.87 -9.87 -7.92
CA TYR A 135 4.85 -10.52 -8.71
C TYR A 135 4.38 -9.57 -9.80
N ARG A 136 4.13 -10.09 -11.01
CA ARG A 136 3.50 -9.37 -12.12
C ARG A 136 2.06 -9.85 -12.22
N ALA A 137 1.11 -8.93 -12.34
CA ALA A 137 -0.29 -9.31 -12.52
C ALA A 137 -0.48 -10.07 -13.84
N ALA A 138 -1.21 -11.20 -13.79
CA ALA A 138 -1.42 -12.07 -14.95
C ALA A 138 -2.33 -11.44 -16.03
N ALA A 139 -3.24 -10.53 -15.65
CA ALA A 139 -4.07 -9.76 -16.56
C ALA A 139 -4.50 -8.43 -15.91
N ALA A 140 -4.68 -7.38 -16.72
CA ALA A 140 -5.14 -6.05 -16.29
C ALA A 140 -6.61 -6.01 -15.78
N THR A 141 -7.27 -7.17 -15.73
CA THR A 141 -8.64 -7.35 -15.21
C THR A 141 -8.69 -8.08 -13.87
N SER A 142 -7.56 -8.59 -13.36
CA SER A 142 -7.51 -9.23 -12.04
C SER A 142 -7.45 -8.15 -10.96
N LEU A 143 -8.50 -8.04 -10.14
CA LEU A 143 -8.66 -7.08 -9.02
C LEU A 143 -7.58 -7.18 -7.93
N TYR A 144 -6.69 -8.15 -8.02
CA TYR A 144 -5.59 -8.43 -7.11
C TYR A 144 -4.51 -9.22 -7.85
N ALA A 145 -3.27 -9.11 -7.38
CA ALA A 145 -2.18 -9.94 -7.87
C ALA A 145 -2.43 -11.41 -7.46
N ARG A 146 -3.03 -12.21 -8.34
CA ARG A 146 -3.10 -13.66 -8.18
C ARG A 146 -1.71 -14.25 -8.44
N LEU A 147 -1.33 -15.17 -7.56
CA LEU A 147 -0.24 -16.12 -7.80
C LEU A 147 -0.73 -17.20 -8.76
#